data_AF-A0A954MRU7-F1
#
_entry.id   AF-A0A954MRU7-F1
#
_cell.length_a   1.000
_cell.length_b   1.000
_cell.length_c   1.000
_cell.angle_alpha   90.00
_cell.angle_beta   90.00
_cell.angle_gamma   90.00
#
_symmetry.space_group_name_H-M   'P 1'
#
loop_
_entity.id
_entity.type
_entity.pdbx_description
1 polymer ?
#
loop_
_entity_poly.entity_id
_entity_poly.type
_entity_poly.pdbx_seq_one_letter_code
_entity_poly.pdbx_strand_id
1 'polypeptide(L)'
;IPGIAINGLVGTATGTWQYTIDGGVSWSAIGTTGNSNARLLASNANTRVRYVPNAGFTGLVKLAFAIWDQSNGVNGGIANVASRGGSTPYSLQYDYASLVVG
;
A
#
# COMPACT_ATOMS: atom_id res chain seq x y z
N ILE A 1 -4.67 6.15 15.24
CA ILE A 1 -5.45 6.37 14.00
C ILE A 1 -4.98 5.29 13.03
N PRO A 2 -5.85 4.49 12.43
CA PRO A 2 -5.40 3.36 11.61
C PRO A 2 -4.75 3.81 10.30
N GLY A 3 -4.08 2.89 9.66
CA GLY A 3 -3.48 2.98 8.33
C GLY A 3 -3.43 1.60 7.71
N ILE A 4 -2.64 1.46 6.66
CA ILE A 4 -2.44 0.19 5.96
C ILE A 4 -0.95 -0.10 5.79
N ALA A 5 -0.62 -1.39 5.83
CA ALA A 5 0.67 -1.91 5.43
C ALA A 5 0.50 -2.71 4.14
N ILE A 6 0.86 -2.13 2.99
CA ILE A 6 0.72 -2.76 1.67
C ILE A 6 1.84 -3.78 1.49
N ASN A 7 1.47 -5.05 1.36
CA ASN A 7 2.40 -6.18 1.31
C ASN A 7 2.32 -6.99 0.01
N GLY A 8 1.44 -6.60 -0.93
CA GLY A 8 1.35 -7.23 -2.24
C GLY A 8 0.76 -6.30 -3.29
N LEU A 9 1.24 -6.39 -4.52
CA LEU A 9 0.78 -5.60 -5.67
C LEU A 9 0.54 -6.51 -6.87
N VAL A 10 -0.56 -6.27 -7.58
CA VAL A 10 -0.89 -6.87 -8.87
C VAL A 10 -0.88 -5.78 -9.94
N GLY A 11 -0.40 -6.11 -11.14
CA GLY A 11 -0.31 -5.16 -12.27
C GLY A 11 1.01 -4.37 -12.32
N THR A 12 2.07 -4.83 -11.66
CA THR A 12 3.39 -4.16 -11.69
C THR A 12 4.10 -4.24 -13.04
N ALA A 13 3.72 -5.17 -13.92
CA ALA A 13 4.22 -5.26 -15.29
C ALA A 13 3.45 -4.35 -16.28
N THR A 14 2.26 -3.89 -15.88
CA THR A 14 1.31 -3.17 -16.74
C THR A 14 1.11 -1.71 -16.32
N GLY A 15 1.88 -1.25 -15.34
CA GLY A 15 1.80 0.10 -14.78
C GLY A 15 2.51 0.19 -13.44
N THR A 16 2.42 1.35 -12.82
CA THR A 16 3.11 1.65 -11.55
C THR A 16 2.12 2.05 -10.47
N TRP A 17 2.16 1.36 -9.33
CA TRP A 17 1.50 1.82 -8.11
C TRP A 17 2.32 2.93 -7.45
N GLN A 18 1.66 4.03 -7.12
CA GLN A 18 2.27 5.19 -6.48
C GLN A 18 1.51 5.59 -5.23
N TYR A 19 2.21 6.24 -4.32
CA TYR A 19 1.64 6.85 -3.13
C TYR A 19 2.11 8.31 -2.98
N THR A 20 1.37 9.05 -2.18
CA THR A 20 1.73 10.39 -1.70
C THR A 20 1.47 10.43 -0.20
N ILE A 21 2.22 11.27 0.51
CA ILE A 21 1.99 11.61 1.92
C ILE A 21 1.83 13.12 2.14
N ASP A 22 1.78 13.89 1.05
CA ASP A 22 1.75 15.37 1.03
C ASP A 22 0.52 15.93 0.29
N GLY A 23 -0.57 15.15 0.25
CA GLY A 23 -1.83 15.57 -0.38
C GLY A 23 -1.82 15.49 -1.90
N GLY A 24 -0.81 14.83 -2.50
CA GLY A 24 -0.68 14.66 -3.94
C GLY A 24 0.20 15.72 -4.61
N VAL A 25 0.95 16.50 -3.83
CA VAL A 25 1.97 17.44 -4.35
C VAL A 25 3.11 16.66 -4.99
N SER A 26 3.58 15.58 -4.34
CA SER A 26 4.55 14.65 -4.88
C SER A 26 4.04 13.20 -4.80
N TRP A 27 4.45 12.40 -5.79
CA TRP A 27 4.08 10.98 -5.90
C TRP A 27 5.33 10.13 -6.02
N SER A 28 5.43 9.12 -5.16
CA SER A 28 6.53 8.15 -5.15
C SER A 28 6.02 6.77 -5.54
N ALA A 29 6.85 5.97 -6.20
CA ALA A 29 6.52 4.57 -6.44
C ALA A 29 6.40 3.81 -5.12
N ILE A 30 5.39 2.94 -4.98
CA ILE A 30 5.28 2.07 -3.80
C ILE A 30 6.51 1.16 -3.69
N GLY A 31 6.99 0.67 -4.84
CA GLY A 31 8.14 -0.22 -4.95
C GLY A 31 7.72 -1.69 -4.92
N THR A 32 8.71 -2.58 -4.75
CA THR A 32 8.44 -3.99 -4.46
C THR A 32 7.88 -4.10 -3.04
N THR A 33 6.88 -4.96 -2.85
CA THR A 33 6.26 -5.20 -1.55
C THR A 33 6.21 -6.68 -1.26
N GLY A 34 6.34 -7.02 0.01
CA GLY A 34 6.27 -8.38 0.53
C GLY A 34 6.16 -8.34 2.04
N ASN A 35 6.12 -9.52 2.68
CA ASN A 35 6.03 -9.59 4.14
C ASN A 35 7.22 -8.92 4.85
N SER A 36 8.41 -8.84 4.25
CA SER A 36 9.59 -8.21 4.86
C SER A 36 9.74 -6.72 4.55
N ASN A 37 8.96 -6.19 3.59
CA ASN A 37 9.11 -4.86 3.01
C ASN A 37 7.76 -4.25 2.63
N ALA A 38 6.79 -4.30 3.55
CA ALA A 38 5.49 -3.69 3.33
C ALA A 38 5.58 -2.15 3.43
N ARG A 39 4.84 -1.43 2.58
CA ARG A 39 4.75 0.03 2.61
C ARG A 39 3.70 0.46 3.63
N LEU A 40 4.10 1.29 4.60
CA LEU A 40 3.20 1.84 5.62
C LEU A 40 2.59 3.15 5.13
N LEU A 41 1.26 3.24 5.11
CA LEU A 41 0.51 4.44 4.73
C LEU A 41 -0.56 4.75 5.76
N ALA A 42 -0.52 5.94 6.34
CA ALA A 42 -1.50 6.38 7.32
C ALA A 42 -2.85 6.69 6.64
N SER A 43 -3.97 6.40 7.32
CA SER A 43 -5.29 6.82 6.84
C SER A 43 -5.54 8.27 7.27
N ASN A 44 -5.12 9.23 6.43
CA ASN A 44 -5.32 10.66 6.66
C ASN A 44 -5.50 11.41 5.33
N ALA A 45 -5.87 12.69 5.41
CA ALA A 45 -6.18 13.52 4.24
C ALA A 45 -5.01 13.71 3.25
N ASN A 46 -3.78 13.56 3.72
CA ASN A 46 -2.57 13.80 2.92
C ASN A 46 -2.06 12.52 2.24
N THR A 47 -2.56 11.35 2.64
CA THR A 47 -2.04 10.08 2.17
C THR A 47 -2.97 9.48 1.14
N ARG A 48 -2.46 9.19 -0.06
CA ARG A 48 -3.26 8.62 -1.16
C ARG A 48 -2.45 7.59 -1.92
N VAL A 49 -3.16 6.67 -2.57
CA VAL A 49 -2.59 5.66 -3.46
C VAL A 49 -3.24 5.82 -4.83
N ARG A 50 -2.46 5.66 -5.89
CA ARG A 50 -2.97 5.59 -7.27
C ARG A 50 -2.25 4.52 -8.06
N TYR A 51 -2.89 4.08 -9.14
CA TYR A 51 -2.26 3.27 -10.16
C TYR A 51 -2.08 4.12 -11.42
N VAL A 52 -0.87 4.12 -11.99
CA VAL A 52 -0.54 4.78 -13.26
C VAL A 52 -0.36 3.68 -14.30
N PRO A 53 -1.37 3.39 -15.13
CA PRO A 53 -1.29 2.31 -16.12
C PRO A 53 -0.31 2.66 -17.25
N ASN A 54 0.30 1.63 -17.84
CA ASN A 54 0.96 1.77 -19.13
C ASN A 54 -0.08 2.14 -20.21
N ALA A 55 0.35 2.85 -21.25
CA ALA A 55 -0.55 3.26 -22.32
C ALA A 55 -1.32 2.06 -22.91
N GLY A 56 -2.65 2.18 -22.99
CA GLY A 56 -3.53 1.15 -23.52
C GLY A 56 -3.83 -0.03 -22.60
N PHE A 57 -3.28 -0.08 -21.38
CA PHE A 57 -3.67 -1.11 -20.43
C PHE A 57 -5.12 -0.92 -19.96
N THR A 58 -5.90 -1.98 -20.11
CA THR A 58 -7.22 -2.14 -19.48
C THR A 58 -7.20 -3.45 -18.70
N GLY A 59 -7.87 -3.50 -17.55
CA GLY A 59 -7.92 -4.69 -16.72
C GLY A 59 -8.00 -4.40 -15.23
N LEU A 60 -8.07 -5.49 -14.46
CA LEU A 60 -8.15 -5.44 -13.02
C LEU A 60 -6.75 -5.40 -12.40
N VAL A 61 -6.53 -4.44 -11.51
CA VAL A 61 -5.35 -4.39 -10.63
C VAL A 61 -5.77 -4.45 -9.18
N LYS A 62 -4.88 -4.95 -8.32
CA LYS A 62 -5.14 -5.11 -6.89
C LYS A 62 -3.92 -4.73 -6.07
N LEU A 63 -4.15 -4.31 -4.84
CA LEU A 63 -3.14 -4.31 -3.80
C LEU A 63 -3.65 -5.10 -2.60
N ALA A 64 -2.75 -5.79 -1.91
CA ALA A 64 -3.01 -6.51 -0.66
C ALA A 64 -2.46 -5.69 0.50
N PHE A 65 -3.18 -5.65 1.62
CA PHE A 65 -2.76 -4.90 2.79
C PHE A 65 -3.24 -5.53 4.10
N ALA A 66 -2.47 -5.29 5.18
CA ALA A 66 -2.93 -5.40 6.56
C ALA A 66 -3.32 -4.03 7.09
N ILE A 67 -4.18 -3.98 8.10
CA ILE A 67 -4.39 -2.76 8.89
C ILE A 67 -3.12 -2.51 9.73
N TRP A 68 -2.71 -1.26 9.81
CA TRP A 68 -1.59 -0.79 10.61
C TRP A 68 -2.08 0.22 11.64
N ASP A 69 -1.77 0.02 12.93
CA ASP A 69 -2.27 0.89 14.02
C ASP A 69 -1.39 2.12 14.33
N GLN A 70 -0.23 2.21 13.68
CA GLN A 70 0.79 3.26 13.85
C GLN A 70 1.56 3.25 15.18
N SER A 71 1.47 2.17 15.97
CA SER A 71 2.29 2.00 17.19
C SER A 71 3.79 1.81 16.90
N ASN A 72 4.15 1.36 15.69
CA ASN A 72 5.52 1.26 15.21
C ASN A 72 5.60 1.55 13.71
N GLY A 73 6.71 2.15 13.25
CA GLY A 73 6.91 2.60 11.88
C GLY A 73 6.41 4.03 11.66
N VAL A 74 6.63 4.56 10.45
CA VAL A 74 6.28 5.93 10.07
C VAL A 74 5.52 5.95 8.75
N ASN A 75 4.69 6.97 8.53
CA ASN A 75 3.96 7.14 7.28
C ASN A 75 4.95 7.27 6.10
N GLY A 76 4.72 6.49 5.03
CA GLY A 76 5.65 6.38 3.92
C GLY A 76 6.88 5.51 4.22
N GLY A 77 7.01 4.91 5.41
CA GLY A 77 8.07 3.97 5.76
C GLY A 77 7.87 2.57 5.17
N ILE A 78 8.89 1.72 5.34
CA ILE A 78 8.79 0.27 5.08
C ILE A 78 8.92 -0.51 6.38
N ALA A 79 8.26 -1.66 6.47
CA ALA A 79 8.38 -2.53 7.63
C ALA A 79 8.24 -4.01 7.29
N ASN A 80 8.79 -4.84 8.18
CA ASN A 80 8.56 -6.27 8.20
C ASN A 80 7.23 -6.55 8.92
N VAL A 81 6.29 -7.12 8.18
CA VAL A 81 4.94 -7.53 8.59
C VAL A 81 4.80 -9.05 8.59
N ALA A 82 5.89 -9.84 8.64
CA ALA A 82 5.83 -11.29 8.69
C ALA A 82 5.09 -11.80 9.94
N SER A 83 5.30 -11.14 11.08
CA SER A 83 4.56 -11.38 12.33
C SER A 83 3.37 -10.41 12.43
N ARG A 84 2.16 -10.94 12.69
CA ARG A 84 0.91 -10.17 12.71
C ARG A 84 -0.05 -10.66 13.79
N GLY A 85 -1.02 -9.82 14.17
CA GLY A 85 -1.99 -10.09 15.24
C GLY A 85 -1.41 -9.87 16.65
N GLY A 86 -2.20 -10.18 17.68
CA GLY A 86 -1.81 -9.99 19.08
C GLY A 86 -1.44 -8.53 19.37
N SER A 87 -0.27 -8.31 19.98
CA SER A 87 0.27 -6.98 20.29
C SER A 87 1.11 -6.37 19.16
N THR A 88 1.13 -6.97 17.96
CA THR A 88 1.83 -6.38 16.82
C THR A 88 1.05 -5.19 16.25
N PRO A 89 1.72 -4.26 15.55
CA PRO A 89 1.04 -3.12 14.91
C PRO A 89 0.11 -3.49 13.76
N TYR A 90 0.04 -4.77 13.37
CA TYR A 90 -0.56 -5.23 12.12
C TYR A 90 -1.70 -6.20 12.37
N SER A 91 -2.80 -6.07 11.61
CA SER A 91 -3.89 -7.06 11.65
C SER A 91 -3.42 -8.44 11.24
N LEU A 92 -3.99 -9.48 11.87
CA LEU A 92 -3.66 -10.88 11.56
C LEU A 92 -3.93 -11.23 10.08
N GLN A 93 -5.10 -10.80 9.59
CA GLN A 93 -5.55 -11.05 8.23
C GLN A 93 -5.22 -9.87 7.29
N TYR A 94 -5.25 -10.18 6.00
CA TYR A 94 -5.11 -9.24 4.92
C TYR A 94 -6.44 -9.04 4.19
N ASP A 95 -6.56 -7.90 3.53
CA ASP A 95 -7.62 -7.63 2.58
C ASP A 95 -7.04 -7.05 1.28
N TYR A 96 -7.89 -6.89 0.27
CA TYR A 96 -7.52 -6.38 -1.04
C TYR A 96 -8.31 -5.12 -1.39
N ALA A 97 -7.61 -4.13 -1.96
CA ALA A 97 -8.25 -3.07 -2.70
C ALA A 97 -8.10 -3.37 -4.20
N SER A 98 -9.18 -3.26 -4.95
CA SER A 98 -9.21 -3.57 -6.39
C SER A 98 -9.66 -2.36 -7.21
N LEU A 99 -9.05 -2.19 -8.38
CA LEU A 99 -9.38 -1.15 -9.35
C LEU A 99 -9.50 -1.78 -10.74
N VAL A 100 -10.57 -1.47 -11.47
CA VAL A 100 -10.68 -1.78 -12.89
C VAL A 100 -10.21 -0.55 -13.67
N VAL A 101 -9.24 -0.75 -14.56
CA VAL A 101 -8.77 0.24 -15.53
C VAL A 101 -9.49 -0.04 -16.86
N GLY A 102 -10.16 0.97 -17.42
CA GLY A 102 -10.98 0.85 -18.62
C GLY A 102 -11.27 2.20 -19.24
#